data_AF-A0A1S1K800-F1
#
_entry.id   AF-A0A1S1K800-F1
#
_cell.length_a   1.000
_cell.length_b   1.000
_cell.length_c   1.000
_cell.angle_alpha   90.00
_cell.angle_beta   90.00
_cell.angle_gamma   90.00
#
_symmetry.space_group_name_H-M   'P 1'
#
loop_
_entity.id
_entity.type
_entity.pdbx_description
1 polymer ?
#
loop_
_entity_poly.entity_id
_entity_poly.type
_entity_poly.pdbx_seq_one_letter_code
_entity_poly.pdbx_strand_id
1 'polypeptide(L)'
;MAELNGAIKPRLSAVYNESAPLLSKRGQQIVDRAMKKGTVGGDVGMQLLFEPAMLLGLVAGGDVMYELAAVAKDIPFIGNYNQWLPASATVAAAYRVLTVGDDARADEVELWLSLPENGGIPGPPVVHDAMKNRLGGLLVEQIRSDAYVSPLKLPQFSYVIGKLRELSVMWAFGGSETWPRERIDEEIAAVKNQVADFLAPQ
;
A
#
# COMPACT_ATOMS: atom_id res chain seq x y z
N MET A 1 -18.39 -7.45 -9.92
CA MET A 1 -17.68 -6.21 -9.52
C MET A 1 -18.53 -5.25 -8.68
N ALA A 2 -19.79 -4.98 -9.02
CA ALA A 2 -20.66 -4.13 -8.18
C ALA A 2 -20.88 -4.71 -6.77
N GLU A 3 -21.14 -6.02 -6.67
CA GLU A 3 -21.28 -6.73 -5.39
C GLU A 3 -19.98 -6.71 -4.57
N LEU A 4 -18.84 -6.99 -5.19
CA LEU A 4 -17.53 -6.92 -4.53
C LEU A 4 -17.21 -5.51 -4.03
N ASN A 5 -17.50 -4.47 -4.81
CA ASN A 5 -17.39 -3.08 -4.33
C ASN A 5 -18.32 -2.80 -3.15
N GLY A 6 -19.55 -3.32 -3.18
CA GLY A 6 -20.52 -3.20 -2.10
C GLY A 6 -20.08 -3.89 -0.81
N ALA A 7 -19.26 -4.94 -0.90
CA ALA A 7 -18.68 -5.62 0.26
C ALA A 7 -17.41 -4.94 0.80
N ILE A 8 -16.52 -4.48 -0.10
CA ILE A 8 -15.19 -3.97 0.27
C ILE A 8 -15.24 -2.51 0.73
N LYS A 9 -15.94 -1.62 -0.01
CA LYS A 9 -15.90 -0.18 0.26
C LYS A 9 -16.45 0.20 1.64
N PRO A 10 -17.55 -0.38 2.15
CA PRO A 10 -18.02 -0.08 3.50
C PRO A 10 -17.01 -0.46 4.59
N ARG A 11 -16.33 -1.60 4.44
CA ARG A 11 -15.29 -2.04 5.38
C ARG A 11 -14.08 -1.10 5.38
N LEU A 12 -13.56 -0.75 4.20
CA LEU A 12 -12.48 0.25 4.10
C LEU A 12 -12.92 1.61 4.66
N SER A 13 -14.14 2.04 4.35
CA SER A 13 -14.66 3.30 4.85
C SER A 13 -14.76 3.34 6.37
N ALA A 14 -15.12 2.23 7.02
CA ALA A 14 -15.15 2.15 8.48
C ALA A 14 -13.76 2.38 9.07
N VAL A 15 -12.75 1.65 8.59
CA VAL A 15 -11.37 1.78 9.06
C VAL A 15 -10.80 3.18 8.79
N TYR A 16 -11.10 3.76 7.62
CA TYR A 16 -10.69 5.13 7.30
C TYR A 16 -11.35 6.18 8.19
N ASN A 17 -12.63 6.00 8.53
CA ASN A 17 -13.33 6.91 9.43
C ASN A 17 -12.79 6.84 10.86
N GLU A 18 -12.49 5.64 11.35
CA GLU A 18 -11.86 5.45 12.66
C GLU A 18 -10.45 6.04 12.72
N SER A 19 -9.74 6.00 11.60
CA SER A 19 -8.39 6.57 11.45
C SER A 19 -8.37 8.07 11.15
N ALA A 20 -9.53 8.73 11.05
CA ALA A 20 -9.61 10.16 10.71
C ALA A 20 -8.74 11.08 11.60
N PRO A 21 -8.58 10.84 12.93
CA PRO A 21 -7.70 11.63 13.77
C PRO A 21 -6.22 11.61 13.37
N LEU A 22 -5.77 10.60 12.62
CA LEU A 22 -4.39 10.48 12.13
C LEU A 22 -4.12 11.31 10.87
N LEU A 23 -5.17 11.90 10.28
CA LEU A 23 -5.11 12.59 9.01
C LEU A 23 -5.34 14.10 9.19
N SER A 24 -4.63 14.89 8.41
CA SER A 24 -4.95 16.30 8.28
C SER A 24 -6.22 16.50 7.44
N LYS A 25 -6.70 17.74 7.33
CA LYS A 25 -7.77 18.08 6.36
C LYS A 25 -7.43 17.66 4.93
N ARG A 26 -6.15 17.73 4.52
CA ARG A 26 -5.71 17.29 3.19
C ARG A 26 -5.65 15.76 3.09
N GLY A 27 -5.25 15.07 4.16
CA GLY A 27 -5.36 13.60 4.24
C GLY A 27 -6.80 13.12 4.12
N GLN A 28 -7.73 13.77 4.82
CA GLN A 28 -9.16 13.46 4.73
C GLN A 28 -9.70 13.64 3.30
N GLN A 29 -9.22 14.64 2.54
CA GLN A 29 -9.59 14.81 1.13
C GLN A 29 -9.15 13.62 0.25
N ILE A 30 -8.07 12.92 0.62
CA ILE A 30 -7.65 11.68 -0.06
C ILE A 30 -8.63 10.55 0.26
N VAL A 31 -9.07 10.41 1.52
CA VAL A 31 -10.12 9.46 1.92
C VAL A 31 -11.41 9.72 1.16
N ASP A 32 -11.89 10.98 1.15
CA ASP A 32 -13.13 11.35 0.45
C ASP A 32 -13.04 11.04 -1.05
N ARG A 33 -11.88 11.31 -1.66
CA ARG A 33 -11.60 10.98 -3.06
C ARG A 33 -11.61 9.46 -3.28
N ALA A 34 -10.98 8.69 -2.42
CA ALA A 34 -10.93 7.23 -2.48
C ALA A 34 -12.35 6.64 -2.37
N MET A 35 -13.17 7.13 -1.44
CA MET A 35 -14.55 6.66 -1.29
C MET A 35 -15.44 7.09 -2.45
N LYS A 36 -15.22 8.27 -3.03
CA LYS A 36 -16.01 8.75 -4.18
C LYS A 36 -15.63 8.07 -5.50
N LYS A 37 -14.34 7.86 -5.76
CA LYS A 37 -13.82 7.46 -7.09
C LYS A 37 -13.14 6.08 -7.10
N GLY A 38 -12.68 5.60 -5.96
CA GLY A 38 -12.05 4.29 -5.83
C GLY A 38 -13.04 3.17 -6.07
N THR A 39 -12.56 2.10 -6.70
CA THR A 39 -13.35 0.93 -7.09
C THR A 39 -12.44 -0.26 -7.29
N VAL A 40 -12.90 -1.44 -6.89
CA VAL A 40 -12.21 -2.71 -7.16
C VAL A 40 -12.28 -3.12 -8.63
N GLY A 41 -13.03 -2.40 -9.47
CA GLY A 41 -13.34 -2.73 -10.87
C GLY A 41 -12.23 -2.49 -11.89
N GLY A 42 -11.16 -1.80 -11.54
CA GLY A 42 -10.10 -1.46 -12.47
C GLY A 42 -8.83 -1.00 -11.75
N ASP A 43 -7.74 -0.90 -12.50
CA ASP A 43 -6.41 -0.53 -12.00
C ASP A 43 -6.37 0.84 -11.35
N VAL A 44 -6.80 1.89 -12.05
CA VAL A 44 -6.85 3.26 -11.52
C VAL A 44 -7.78 3.30 -10.31
N GLY A 45 -8.93 2.65 -10.39
CA GLY A 45 -9.88 2.55 -9.29
C GLY A 45 -9.29 1.93 -8.02
N MET A 46 -8.53 0.84 -8.17
CA MET A 46 -7.86 0.15 -7.06
C MET A 46 -6.75 1.01 -6.46
N GLN A 47 -5.96 1.67 -7.30
CA GLN A 47 -4.93 2.60 -6.84
C GLN A 47 -5.54 3.70 -5.96
N LEU A 48 -6.61 4.34 -6.43
CA LEU A 48 -7.33 5.38 -5.67
C LEU A 48 -7.92 4.86 -4.36
N LEU A 49 -8.46 3.64 -4.38
CA LEU A 49 -9.15 3.07 -3.24
C LEU A 49 -8.21 2.80 -2.05
N PHE A 50 -6.94 2.48 -2.33
CA PHE A 50 -5.92 2.12 -1.34
C PHE A 50 -4.86 3.20 -1.09
N GLU A 51 -4.90 4.34 -1.78
CA GLU A 51 -4.06 5.50 -1.44
C GLU A 51 -4.13 5.89 0.05
N PRO A 52 -5.32 5.96 0.70
CA PRO A 52 -5.40 6.26 2.13
C PRO A 52 -4.76 5.17 3.00
N ALA A 53 -4.92 3.89 2.65
CA ALA A 53 -4.30 2.80 3.41
C ALA A 53 -2.77 2.89 3.41
N MET A 54 -2.17 3.26 2.26
CA MET A 54 -0.72 3.49 2.18
C MET A 54 -0.29 4.70 3.00
N LEU A 55 -1.06 5.80 2.97
CA LEU A 55 -0.79 6.97 3.80
C LEU A 55 -0.85 6.63 5.29
N LEU A 56 -1.85 5.86 5.71
CA LEU A 56 -1.99 5.36 7.08
C LEU A 56 -0.86 4.42 7.48
N GLY A 57 -0.30 3.64 6.55
CA GLY A 57 0.89 2.80 6.80
C GLY A 57 2.13 3.53 7.30
N LEU A 58 2.16 4.87 7.23
CA LEU A 58 3.24 5.70 7.77
C LEU A 58 3.05 6.12 9.24
N VAL A 59 1.82 5.99 9.78
CA VAL A 59 1.43 6.62 11.05
C VAL A 59 0.50 5.78 11.93
N ALA A 60 -0.22 4.81 11.37
CA ALA A 60 -1.19 4.02 12.09
C ALA A 60 -0.53 2.87 12.87
N GLY A 61 -1.17 2.46 13.97
CA GLY A 61 -0.75 1.32 14.77
C GLY A 61 -1.11 -0.02 14.13
N GLY A 62 -0.64 -1.11 14.75
CA GLY A 62 -0.82 -2.49 14.28
C GLY A 62 -2.29 -2.88 14.05
N ASP A 63 -3.21 -2.50 14.94
CA ASP A 63 -4.63 -2.85 14.81
C ASP A 63 -5.26 -2.30 13.52
N VAL A 64 -5.08 -1.01 13.25
CA VAL A 64 -5.60 -0.36 12.03
C VAL A 64 -4.99 -1.00 10.79
N MET A 65 -3.67 -1.25 10.80
CA MET A 65 -2.99 -1.85 9.66
C MET A 65 -3.41 -3.29 9.41
N TYR A 66 -3.64 -4.07 10.47
CA TYR A 66 -4.17 -5.42 10.39
C TYR A 66 -5.57 -5.42 9.77
N GLU A 67 -6.47 -4.53 10.20
CA GLU A 67 -7.81 -4.42 9.62
C GLU A 67 -7.79 -4.03 8.13
N LEU A 68 -6.93 -3.07 7.76
CA LEU A 68 -6.73 -2.70 6.35
C LEU A 68 -6.25 -3.90 5.51
N ALA A 69 -5.30 -4.68 6.02
CA ALA A 69 -4.81 -5.89 5.36
C ALA A 69 -5.89 -6.97 5.27
N ALA A 70 -6.69 -7.17 6.31
CA ALA A 70 -7.78 -8.13 6.34
C ALA A 70 -8.88 -7.79 5.31
N VAL A 71 -9.11 -6.51 5.02
CA VAL A 71 -9.99 -6.11 3.91
C VAL A 71 -9.31 -6.30 2.56
N ALA A 72 -8.02 -5.96 2.45
CA ALA A 72 -7.26 -6.07 1.21
C ALA A 72 -7.13 -7.52 0.72
N LYS A 73 -6.87 -8.48 1.61
CA LYS A 73 -6.72 -9.91 1.27
C LYS A 73 -7.99 -10.53 0.66
N ASP A 74 -9.16 -9.97 0.98
CA ASP A 74 -10.45 -10.49 0.51
C ASP A 74 -10.76 -10.06 -0.94
N ILE A 75 -9.89 -9.27 -1.57
CA ILE A 75 -10.02 -8.88 -2.97
C ILE A 75 -9.37 -9.96 -3.85
N PRO A 76 -10.15 -10.74 -4.63
CA PRO A 76 -9.61 -11.82 -5.44
C PRO A 76 -8.74 -11.29 -6.57
N PHE A 77 -7.70 -12.07 -6.90
CA PHE A 77 -6.93 -11.86 -8.12
C PHE A 77 -7.76 -12.28 -9.34
N ILE A 78 -7.99 -11.37 -10.28
CA ILE A 78 -8.78 -11.63 -11.50
C ILE A 78 -7.94 -11.65 -12.78
N GLY A 79 -6.63 -11.92 -12.67
CA GLY A 79 -5.72 -11.97 -13.82
C GLY A 79 -5.04 -10.65 -14.20
N ASN A 80 -5.31 -9.55 -13.48
CA ASN A 80 -4.66 -8.25 -13.71
C ASN A 80 -3.78 -7.86 -12.51
N TYR A 81 -2.46 -7.94 -12.70
CA TYR A 81 -1.48 -7.62 -11.67
C TYR A 81 -1.54 -6.16 -11.20
N ASN A 82 -1.71 -5.21 -12.12
CA ASN A 82 -1.73 -3.77 -11.79
C ASN A 82 -2.96 -3.39 -10.96
N GLN A 83 -4.04 -4.16 -11.09
CA GLN A 83 -5.24 -4.01 -10.29
C GLN A 83 -5.11 -4.65 -8.90
N TRP A 84 -4.40 -5.77 -8.79
CA TRP A 84 -4.17 -6.47 -7.53
C TRP A 84 -3.13 -5.79 -6.64
N LEU A 85 -2.10 -5.22 -7.26
CA LEU A 85 -0.93 -4.66 -6.58
C LEU A 85 -1.28 -3.65 -5.46
N PRO A 86 -2.23 -2.71 -5.58
CA PRO A 86 -2.55 -1.78 -4.49
C PRO A 86 -3.04 -2.49 -3.21
N ALA A 87 -3.82 -3.57 -3.34
CA ALA A 87 -4.25 -4.36 -2.20
C ALA A 87 -3.08 -5.14 -1.59
N SER A 88 -2.27 -5.79 -2.44
CA SER A 88 -1.06 -6.50 -1.98
C SER A 88 -0.06 -5.58 -1.27
N ALA A 89 0.15 -4.37 -1.78
CA ALA A 89 1.02 -3.38 -1.14
C ALA A 89 0.49 -2.94 0.24
N THR A 90 -0.84 -2.94 0.42
CA THR A 90 -1.45 -2.67 1.73
C THR A 90 -1.19 -3.79 2.72
N VAL A 91 -1.30 -5.06 2.28
CA VAL A 91 -0.93 -6.23 3.08
C VAL A 91 0.57 -6.18 3.44
N ALA A 92 1.43 -5.84 2.47
CA ALA A 92 2.86 -5.69 2.69
C ALA A 92 3.21 -4.56 3.69
N ALA A 93 2.53 -3.42 3.61
CA ALA A 93 2.68 -2.33 4.56
C ALA A 93 2.25 -2.75 5.98
N ALA A 94 1.14 -3.50 6.09
CA ALA A 94 0.68 -4.02 7.38
C ALA A 94 1.65 -5.03 7.98
N TYR A 95 2.14 -5.99 7.18
CA TYR A 95 3.16 -6.94 7.62
C TYR A 95 4.36 -6.20 8.21
N ARG A 96 4.88 -5.19 7.50
CA ARG A 96 5.97 -4.36 8.02
C ARG A 96 5.65 -3.72 9.36
N VAL A 97 4.51 -3.05 9.50
CA VAL A 97 4.13 -2.36 10.75
C VAL A 97 4.01 -3.35 11.91
N LEU A 98 3.41 -4.52 11.67
CA LEU A 98 3.26 -5.57 12.68
C LEU A 98 4.61 -6.18 13.07
N THR A 99 5.47 -6.52 12.10
CA THR A 99 6.81 -7.08 12.36
C THR A 99 7.69 -6.11 13.13
N VAL A 100 7.71 -4.82 12.74
CA VAL A 100 8.49 -3.79 13.46
C VAL A 100 7.93 -3.56 14.87
N GLY A 101 6.62 -3.73 15.05
CA GLY A 101 5.93 -3.62 16.34
C GLY A 101 6.00 -4.87 17.22
N ASP A 102 6.67 -5.94 16.78
CA ASP A 102 6.70 -7.25 17.46
C ASP A 102 5.29 -7.80 17.75
N ASP A 103 4.37 -7.58 16.81
CA ASP A 103 2.98 -8.03 16.91
C ASP A 103 2.86 -9.48 16.41
N ALA A 104 2.33 -10.38 17.25
CA ALA A 104 2.18 -11.80 16.93
C ALA A 104 1.30 -12.08 15.69
N ARG A 105 0.47 -11.13 15.25
CA ARG A 105 -0.31 -11.25 14.02
C ARG A 105 0.54 -11.15 12.75
N ALA A 106 1.80 -10.69 12.85
CA ALA A 106 2.70 -10.58 11.71
C ALA A 106 2.83 -11.89 10.93
N ASP A 107 2.96 -13.03 11.63
CA ASP A 107 3.08 -14.35 11.01
C ASP A 107 1.84 -14.70 10.17
N GLU A 108 0.64 -14.35 10.66
CA GLU A 108 -0.60 -14.57 9.91
C GLU A 108 -0.66 -13.67 8.67
N VAL A 109 -0.28 -12.39 8.81
CA VAL A 109 -0.27 -11.44 7.68
C VAL A 109 0.79 -11.82 6.64
N GLU A 110 1.91 -12.42 7.04
CA GLU A 110 2.92 -12.95 6.12
C GLU A 110 2.33 -14.00 5.17
N LEU A 111 1.45 -14.88 5.68
CA LEU A 111 0.76 -15.89 4.85
C LEU A 111 -0.16 -15.28 3.79
N TRP A 112 -0.55 -14.01 3.94
CA TRP A 112 -1.34 -13.30 2.94
C TRP A 112 -0.48 -12.65 1.86
N LEU A 113 0.85 -12.63 2.02
CA LEU A 113 1.82 -12.19 1.01
C LEU A 113 2.00 -13.27 -0.08
N SER A 114 0.91 -13.64 -0.75
CA SER A 114 0.98 -14.54 -1.89
C SER A 114 1.28 -13.75 -3.17
N LEU A 115 2.20 -14.23 -4.01
CA LEU A 115 2.14 -13.88 -5.42
C LEU A 115 0.82 -14.40 -6.00
N PRO A 116 0.22 -13.74 -7.01
CA PRO A 116 -0.99 -14.25 -7.62
C PRO A 116 -0.71 -15.61 -8.25
N GLU A 117 -1.17 -16.68 -7.59
CA GLU A 117 -1.14 -18.05 -8.08
C GLU A 117 -2.48 -18.37 -8.74
N ASN A 118 -2.43 -18.88 -9.97
CA ASN A 118 -3.64 -19.28 -10.69
C ASN A 118 -3.92 -20.76 -10.39
N GLY A 119 -4.63 -21.02 -9.28
CA GLY A 119 -4.95 -22.39 -8.85
C GLY A 119 -3.75 -23.18 -8.32
N GLY A 120 -2.84 -22.52 -7.60
CA GLY A 120 -1.61 -23.13 -7.07
C GLY A 120 -0.49 -23.29 -8.11
N ILE A 121 -0.67 -22.75 -9.32
CA ILE A 121 0.39 -22.66 -10.33
C ILE A 121 0.98 -21.26 -10.24
N PRO A 122 2.32 -21.13 -10.11
CA PRO A 122 2.99 -19.84 -10.14
C PRO A 122 2.56 -19.05 -11.38
N GLY A 123 2.35 -17.74 -11.21
CA GLY A 123 2.05 -16.85 -12.33
C GLY A 123 3.07 -16.97 -13.47
N PRO A 124 2.75 -16.48 -14.68
CA PRO A 124 3.65 -16.59 -15.82
C PRO A 124 5.03 -16.01 -15.49
N PRO A 125 6.13 -16.43 -16.18
CA PRO A 125 7.49 -15.97 -15.92
C PRO A 125 7.63 -14.44 -15.80
N VAL A 126 6.81 -13.70 -16.55
CA VAL A 126 6.69 -12.23 -16.48
C VAL A 126 6.41 -11.71 -15.07
N VAL A 127 5.60 -12.40 -14.27
CA VAL A 127 5.31 -12.03 -12.87
C VAL A 127 6.54 -12.21 -11.98
N HIS A 128 7.30 -13.30 -12.19
CA HIS A 128 8.53 -13.56 -11.44
C HIS A 128 9.64 -12.57 -11.80
N ASP A 129 9.82 -12.27 -13.08
CA ASP A 129 10.80 -11.28 -13.52
C ASP A 129 10.41 -9.86 -13.08
N ALA A 130 9.11 -9.53 -13.12
CA ALA A 130 8.61 -8.27 -12.55
C ALA A 130 8.91 -8.16 -11.05
N MET A 131 8.75 -9.26 -10.30
CA MET A 131 9.09 -9.27 -8.87
C MET A 131 10.59 -9.13 -8.65
N LYS A 132 11.44 -9.83 -9.40
CA LYS A 132 12.90 -9.67 -9.33
C LYS A 132 13.35 -8.23 -9.60
N ASN A 133 12.83 -7.61 -10.67
CA ASN A 133 13.14 -6.21 -11.00
C ASN A 133 12.69 -5.25 -9.90
N ARG A 134 11.54 -5.53 -9.27
CA ARG A 134 11.03 -4.76 -8.15
C ARG A 134 11.93 -4.89 -6.93
N LEU A 135 12.35 -6.10 -6.55
CA LEU A 135 13.27 -6.33 -5.42
C LEU A 135 14.65 -5.68 -5.65
N GLY A 136 15.09 -5.58 -6.91
CA GLY A 136 16.28 -4.82 -7.29
C GLY A 136 16.12 -3.30 -7.24
N GLY A 137 14.92 -2.77 -6.95
CA GLY A 137 14.64 -1.35 -6.79
C GLY A 137 14.40 -0.57 -8.09
N LEU A 138 14.31 -1.24 -9.24
CA LEU A 138 14.16 -0.58 -10.54
C LEU A 138 12.97 0.39 -10.58
N LEU A 139 11.82 -0.03 -10.03
CA LEU A 139 10.62 0.80 -10.03
C LEU A 139 10.73 1.99 -9.07
N VAL A 140 11.36 1.80 -7.91
CA VAL A 140 11.60 2.89 -6.96
C VAL A 140 12.50 3.97 -7.59
N GLU A 141 13.56 3.55 -8.28
CA GLU A 141 14.49 4.48 -8.96
C GLU A 141 13.86 5.20 -10.16
N GLN A 142 12.91 4.55 -10.84
CA GLN A 142 12.14 5.17 -11.91
C GLN A 142 11.13 6.20 -11.38
N ILE A 143 10.57 5.97 -10.18
CA ILE A 143 9.67 6.92 -9.53
C ILE A 143 10.52 8.02 -8.89
N ARG A 144 10.85 9.04 -9.69
CA ARG A 144 11.63 10.23 -9.30
C ARG A 144 10.86 11.19 -8.38
N SER A 145 10.19 10.68 -7.35
CA SER A 145 9.40 11.49 -6.43
C SER A 145 10.27 12.40 -5.54
N ASP A 146 11.57 12.13 -5.45
CA ASP A 146 12.53 12.90 -4.65
C ASP A 146 12.70 14.35 -5.14
N ALA A 147 12.27 14.63 -6.37
CA ALA A 147 12.22 15.98 -6.93
C ALA A 147 11.00 16.80 -6.45
N TYR A 148 10.04 16.18 -5.75
CA TYR A 148 8.83 16.86 -5.29
C TYR A 148 9.01 17.44 -3.88
N VAL A 149 8.57 18.69 -3.71
CA VAL A 149 8.65 19.42 -2.45
C VAL A 149 7.23 19.67 -1.93
N SER A 150 7.03 19.45 -0.63
CA SER A 150 5.75 19.73 0.05
C SER A 150 5.41 21.23 -0.01
N PRO A 151 4.12 21.62 -0.14
CA PRO A 151 2.93 20.77 -0.22
C PRO A 151 2.75 20.14 -1.61
N LEU A 152 2.51 18.84 -1.65
CA LEU A 152 2.36 18.10 -2.90
C LEU A 152 1.03 18.43 -3.61
N LYS A 153 1.07 18.57 -4.93
CA LYS A 153 -0.15 18.52 -5.76
C LYS A 153 -0.64 17.08 -5.85
N LEU A 154 -1.93 16.89 -6.11
CA LEU A 154 -2.54 15.55 -6.16
C LEU A 154 -1.80 14.54 -7.07
N PRO A 155 -1.34 14.89 -8.30
CA PRO A 155 -0.54 13.96 -9.09
C PRO A 155 0.80 13.59 -8.44
N GLN A 156 1.48 14.56 -7.82
CA GLN A 156 2.74 14.32 -7.11
C GLN A 156 2.53 13.43 -5.90
N PHE A 157 1.45 13.64 -5.15
CA PHE A 157 1.02 12.75 -4.07
C PHE A 157 0.81 11.32 -4.58
N SER A 158 0.07 11.11 -5.66
CA SER A 158 -0.13 9.76 -6.23
C SER A 158 1.18 9.09 -6.65
N TYR A 159 2.18 9.85 -7.13
CA TYR A 159 3.52 9.31 -7.42
C TYR A 159 4.30 8.94 -6.14
N VAL A 160 4.27 9.79 -5.11
CA VAL A 160 4.92 9.52 -3.82
C VAL A 160 4.31 8.28 -3.14
N ILE A 161 2.97 8.17 -3.14
CA ILE A 161 2.27 6.97 -2.67
C ILE A 161 2.59 5.77 -3.56
N GLY A 162 2.78 5.98 -4.86
CA GLY A 162 3.33 4.98 -5.78
C GLY A 162 4.65 4.41 -5.27
N LYS A 163 5.64 5.26 -4.99
CA LYS A 163 6.94 4.86 -4.40
C LYS A 163 6.76 4.10 -3.09
N LEU A 164 5.87 4.57 -2.20
CA LEU A 164 5.60 3.90 -0.94
C LEU A 164 5.06 2.47 -1.10
N ARG A 165 4.20 2.23 -2.10
CA ARG A 165 3.73 0.87 -2.42
C ARG A 165 4.87 -0.03 -2.84
N GLU A 166 5.77 0.47 -3.70
CA GLU A 166 6.95 -0.27 -4.13
C GLU A 166 7.83 -0.66 -2.94
N LEU A 167 8.16 0.32 -2.10
CA LEU A 167 8.98 0.14 -0.90
C LEU A 167 8.35 -0.88 0.05
N SER A 168 7.04 -0.81 0.27
CA SER A 168 6.32 -1.73 1.17
C SER A 168 6.40 -3.18 0.66
N VAL A 169 6.19 -3.39 -0.65
CA VAL A 169 6.33 -4.72 -1.27
C VAL A 169 7.78 -5.21 -1.18
N MET A 170 8.75 -4.35 -1.51
CA MET A 170 10.17 -4.72 -1.39
C MET A 170 10.54 -5.13 0.03
N TRP A 171 10.10 -4.38 1.04
CA TRP A 171 10.38 -4.67 2.45
C TRP A 171 9.81 -6.04 2.87
N ALA A 172 8.54 -6.28 2.52
CA ALA A 172 7.82 -7.50 2.89
C ALA A 172 8.45 -8.75 2.29
N PHE A 173 8.89 -8.69 1.03
CA PHE A 173 9.57 -9.79 0.33
C PHE A 173 11.09 -9.85 0.60
N GLY A 174 11.58 -9.16 1.63
CA GLY A 174 12.96 -9.29 2.13
C GLY A 174 13.99 -8.38 1.46
N GLY A 175 13.59 -7.56 0.49
CA GLY A 175 14.48 -6.63 -0.22
C GLY A 175 15.50 -7.32 -1.12
N SER A 176 16.69 -6.72 -1.23
CA SER A 176 17.85 -7.26 -1.93
C SER A 176 19.15 -6.76 -1.31
N GLU A 177 20.31 -7.23 -1.79
CA GLU A 177 21.62 -6.73 -1.30
C GLU A 177 21.79 -5.22 -1.50
N THR A 178 21.27 -4.67 -2.60
CA THR A 178 21.31 -3.23 -2.88
C THR A 178 20.18 -2.47 -2.18
N TRP A 179 19.08 -3.15 -1.88
CA TRP A 179 17.92 -2.61 -1.18
C TRP A 179 17.60 -3.43 0.08
N PRO A 180 18.46 -3.39 1.11
CA PRO A 180 18.19 -4.07 2.37
C PRO A 180 17.05 -3.35 3.11
N ARG A 181 16.40 -4.05 4.06
CA ARG A 181 15.22 -3.53 4.79
C ARG A 181 15.51 -2.20 5.47
N GLU A 182 16.70 -2.01 6.03
CA GLU A 182 17.14 -0.79 6.70
C GLU A 182 17.11 0.41 5.74
N ARG A 183 17.64 0.25 4.52
CA ARG A 183 17.59 1.29 3.48
C ARG A 183 16.15 1.58 3.07
N ILE A 184 15.33 0.54 2.93
CA ILE A 184 13.91 0.70 2.58
C ILE A 184 13.19 1.49 3.69
N ASP A 185 13.50 1.24 4.95
CA ASP A 185 12.94 1.96 6.10
C ASP A 185 13.32 3.44 6.12
N GLU A 186 14.57 3.78 5.79
CA GLU A 186 15.02 5.17 5.61
C GLU A 186 14.22 5.89 4.52
N GLU A 187 13.99 5.23 3.38
CA GLU A 187 13.21 5.78 2.26
C GLU A 187 11.73 5.94 2.61
N ILE A 188 11.15 5.00 3.37
CA ILE A 188 9.77 5.13 3.89
C ILE A 188 9.69 6.32 4.86
N ALA A 189 10.69 6.53 5.72
CA ALA A 189 10.75 7.69 6.61
C ALA A 189 10.87 9.00 5.81
N ALA A 190 11.64 9.03 4.72
CA ALA A 190 11.71 10.18 3.82
C ALA A 190 10.35 10.47 3.16
N VAL A 191 9.62 9.43 2.73
CA VAL A 191 8.25 9.57 2.22
C VAL A 191 7.31 10.18 3.26
N LYS A 192 7.39 9.74 4.53
CA LYS A 192 6.61 10.33 5.63
C LYS A 192 6.79 11.85 5.72
N ASN A 193 8.02 12.33 5.56
CA ASN A 193 8.32 13.76 5.55
C ASN A 193 7.72 14.48 4.31
N GLN A 194 7.75 13.85 3.13
CA GLN A 194 7.19 14.42 1.91
C GLN A 194 5.66 14.61 1.98
N VAL A 195 4.96 13.71 2.68
CA VAL A 195 3.49 13.73 2.83
C VAL A 195 3.02 14.29 4.17
N ALA A 196 3.90 14.94 4.94
CA ALA A 196 3.58 15.42 6.28
C ALA A 196 2.34 16.36 6.32
N ASP A 197 2.08 17.12 5.24
CA ASP A 197 0.90 17.98 5.14
C ASP A 197 -0.43 17.23 5.05
N PHE A 198 -0.40 15.92 4.77
CA PHE A 198 -1.57 15.03 4.75
C PHE A 198 -1.80 14.32 6.10
N LEU A 199 -0.82 14.37 7.00
CA LEU A 199 -0.86 13.69 8.30
C LEU A 199 -1.23 14.68 9.41
N ALA A 200 -1.91 14.20 10.45
CA ALA A 200 -2.09 15.00 11.65
C ALA A 200 -0.73 15.22 12.35
N PRO A 201 -0.52 16.37 13.03
CA PRO A 201 0.65 16.54 13.89
C PRO A 201 0.69 15.41 14.93
N GLN A 202 1.80 14.67 14.97
CA GLN A 202 2.03 13.60 15.95
C GLN A 202 2.81 14.11 17.16
#